data_AF-A0A8D2EGD6-F1
#
_entry.id   AF-A0A8D2EGD6-F1
#
_cell.length_a   1.000
_cell.length_b   1.000
_cell.length_c   1.000
_cell.angle_alpha   90.00
_cell.angle_beta   90.00
_cell.angle_gamma   90.00
#
_symmetry.space_group_name_H-M   'P 1'
#
loop_
_entity.id
_entity.type
_entity.pdbx_description
1 polymer ?
#
loop_
_entity_poly.entity_id
_entity_poly.type
_entity_poly.pdbx_seq_one_letter_code
_entity_poly.pdbx_strand_id
1 'polypeptide(L)'
;VMRTWVLLSAVLWCLTGGKIYVKLHQNSPVLICMDFKLSKKEIVDPTYLWIGPNEKTLTGNNRINITKTGQLMVKDFLEPLSGLYTCTLSYKTVKAETQEEKTVKKRYDFMVFAYREPDYSYQMAVRFTTKSCIGRYNDVFFRVLKKILDNLMSDLSCHVIEPSYKCHSVEIPEHGLIHELFIAFQVNPFAPGWKGACNGSVDCEDITNRNILQARDRIEEFFWSQAYIFYHNFNKTLPAMHFVDHSLQVVRLDSCRPGFGKDESLHSNCASCCVVCSPATFSPDVDVTCQTCVSVLIYGAKSCPTSNKNQPHED
;
A
#
# COMPACT_ATOMS: atom_id res chain seq x y z
N VAL A 1 5.81 21.73 -18.54
CA VAL A 1 5.59 20.50 -19.36
C VAL A 1 5.06 19.31 -18.52
N MET A 2 5.13 19.34 -17.18
CA MET A 2 4.71 18.22 -16.30
C MET A 2 3.21 18.17 -15.94
N ARG A 3 2.44 19.25 -16.16
CA ARG A 3 0.98 19.30 -15.86
C ARG A 3 0.11 18.67 -16.94
N THR A 4 0.59 18.57 -18.17
CA THR A 4 -0.18 18.03 -19.30
C THR A 4 -0.22 16.50 -19.31
N TRP A 5 0.80 15.84 -18.76
CA TRP A 5 0.88 14.37 -18.73
C TRP A 5 -0.07 13.74 -17.69
N VAL A 6 -0.33 14.41 -16.56
CA VAL A 6 -1.26 13.95 -15.52
C VAL A 6 -2.72 14.00 -15.99
N LEU A 7 -3.06 14.97 -16.84
CA LEU A 7 -4.40 15.08 -17.42
C LEU A 7 -4.63 14.04 -18.53
N LEU A 8 -3.60 13.69 -19.31
CA LEU A 8 -3.72 12.69 -20.37
C LEU A 8 -3.87 11.26 -19.83
N SER A 9 -3.20 10.91 -18.71
CA SER A 9 -3.38 9.60 -18.08
C SER A 9 -4.77 9.43 -17.46
N ALA A 10 -5.34 10.48 -16.86
CA ALA A 10 -6.71 10.43 -16.31
C ALA A 10 -7.81 10.32 -17.39
N VAL A 11 -7.61 10.96 -18.56
CA VAL A 11 -8.59 10.96 -19.66
C VAL A 11 -8.64 9.61 -20.40
N LEU A 12 -7.53 8.89 -20.47
CA LEU A 12 -7.48 7.60 -21.18
C LEU A 12 -8.16 6.44 -20.42
N TRP A 13 -8.33 6.56 -19.10
CA TRP A 13 -8.88 5.49 -18.24
C TRP A 13 -10.41 5.39 -18.28
N CYS A 14 -11.12 6.40 -18.80
CA CYS A 14 -12.58 6.40 -18.89
C CYS A 14 -13.16 5.54 -20.03
N LEU A 15 -12.34 4.93 -20.90
CA LEU A 15 -12.84 4.40 -22.19
C LEU A 15 -12.98 2.89 -22.30
N THR A 16 -12.57 2.10 -21.31
CA THR A 16 -12.65 0.63 -21.40
C THR A 16 -12.87 -0.02 -20.04
N GLY A 17 -14.09 0.02 -19.48
CA GLY A 17 -14.51 -0.87 -18.37
C GLY A 17 -13.50 -1.09 -17.23
N GLY A 18 -12.69 -0.06 -16.91
CA GLY A 18 -11.51 -0.19 -16.07
C GLY A 18 -11.88 -0.02 -14.60
N LYS A 19 -11.16 -0.73 -13.72
CA LYS A 19 -11.24 -0.50 -12.28
C LYS A 19 -10.55 0.82 -11.96
N ILE A 20 -11.22 1.67 -11.17
CA ILE A 20 -10.71 2.96 -10.72
C ILE A 20 -10.26 2.81 -9.28
N TYR A 21 -9.05 3.26 -8.98
CA TYR A 21 -8.47 3.18 -7.65
C TYR A 21 -8.34 4.58 -7.07
N VAL A 22 -8.85 4.78 -5.86
CA VAL A 22 -8.81 6.06 -5.16
C VAL A 22 -8.09 5.86 -3.83
N LYS A 23 -7.00 6.62 -3.62
CA LYS A 23 -6.27 6.57 -2.35
C LYS A 23 -7.19 7.10 -1.25
N LEU A 24 -7.17 6.46 -0.08
CA LEU A 24 -7.96 6.93 1.07
C LEU A 24 -7.74 8.42 1.35
N HIS A 25 -8.81 9.10 1.79
CA HIS A 25 -8.83 10.52 2.12
C HIS A 25 -8.48 11.46 0.95
N GLN A 26 -8.40 10.95 -0.27
CA GLN A 26 -8.28 11.75 -1.48
C GLN A 26 -9.62 11.86 -2.22
N ASN A 27 -9.67 12.79 -3.17
CA ASN A 27 -10.81 12.91 -4.07
C ASN A 27 -10.67 11.91 -5.21
N SER A 28 -11.79 11.31 -5.64
CA SER A 28 -11.83 10.49 -6.84
C SER A 28 -11.44 11.32 -8.07
N PRO A 29 -10.96 10.69 -9.15
CA PRO A 29 -10.98 11.32 -10.45
C PRO A 29 -12.43 11.71 -10.81
N VAL A 30 -12.57 12.67 -11.71
CA VAL A 30 -13.88 13.08 -12.21
C VAL A 30 -14.43 11.98 -13.12
N LEU A 31 -15.55 11.38 -12.71
CA LEU A 31 -16.25 10.39 -13.51
C LEU A 31 -17.19 11.11 -14.48
N ILE A 32 -17.07 10.80 -15.76
CA ILE A 32 -17.82 11.47 -16.83
C ILE A 32 -18.92 10.55 -17.32
N CYS A 33 -20.18 10.99 -17.21
CA CYS A 33 -21.35 10.24 -17.66
C CYS A 33 -21.56 10.30 -19.18
N MET A 34 -20.52 9.99 -19.96
CA MET A 34 -20.57 10.08 -21.42
C MET A 34 -19.42 9.31 -22.05
N ASP A 35 -19.66 8.66 -23.19
CA ASP A 35 -18.59 8.11 -24.02
C ASP A 35 -17.93 9.17 -24.93
N PHE A 36 -16.76 8.82 -25.47
CA PHE A 36 -16.02 9.69 -26.39
C PHE A 36 -16.74 10.01 -27.70
N LYS A 37 -17.69 9.18 -28.14
CA LYS A 37 -18.43 9.43 -29.38
C LYS A 37 -19.49 10.51 -29.15
N LEU A 38 -20.17 10.47 -28.01
CA LEU A 38 -21.18 11.43 -27.60
C LEU A 38 -20.56 12.75 -27.14
N SER A 39 -19.36 12.74 -26.55
CA SER A 39 -18.67 13.99 -26.17
C SER A 39 -18.29 14.88 -27.36
N LYS A 40 -18.35 14.34 -28.58
CA LYS A 40 -18.11 15.06 -29.83
C LYS A 40 -19.38 15.41 -30.60
N LYS A 41 -20.56 15.19 -30.01
CA LYS A 41 -21.85 15.45 -30.64
C LYS A 41 -22.64 16.44 -29.81
N GLU A 42 -23.42 17.26 -30.50
CA GLU A 42 -24.47 18.03 -29.84
C GLU A 42 -25.55 17.08 -29.32
N ILE A 43 -25.97 17.29 -28.08
CA ILE A 43 -27.03 16.54 -27.42
C ILE A 43 -28.07 17.53 -26.89
N VAL A 44 -29.35 17.24 -27.13
CA VAL A 44 -30.45 18.12 -26.75
C VAL A 44 -31.01 17.67 -25.40
N ASP A 45 -31.25 18.63 -24.52
CA ASP A 45 -31.83 18.45 -23.17
C ASP A 45 -31.24 17.27 -22.36
N PRO A 46 -29.90 17.23 -22.14
CA PRO A 46 -29.29 16.12 -21.43
C PRO A 46 -29.67 16.13 -19.94
N THR A 47 -30.02 14.96 -19.42
CA THR A 47 -30.26 14.70 -17.99
C THR A 47 -29.40 13.54 -17.51
N TYR A 48 -28.94 13.64 -16.26
CA TYR A 48 -27.96 12.72 -15.68
C TYR A 48 -28.48 12.21 -14.35
N LEU A 49 -28.48 10.88 -14.18
CA LEU A 49 -28.85 10.21 -12.94
C LEU A 49 -27.70 9.32 -12.49
N TRP A 50 -27.17 9.59 -11.31
CA TRP A 50 -26.12 8.79 -10.69
C TRP A 50 -26.69 7.91 -9.58
N ILE A 51 -26.28 6.64 -9.56
CA ILE A 51 -26.56 5.65 -8.52
C ILE A 51 -25.23 5.21 -7.93
N GLY A 52 -25.13 5.25 -6.60
CA GLY A 52 -23.92 4.87 -5.87
C GLY A 52 -23.84 3.38 -5.56
N PRO A 53 -22.75 2.94 -4.91
CA PRO A 53 -22.47 1.53 -4.60
C PRO A 53 -23.48 0.90 -3.62
N ASN A 54 -24.24 1.71 -2.90
CA ASN A 54 -25.32 1.28 -2.00
C ASN A 54 -26.69 1.24 -2.69
N GLU A 55 -26.72 1.27 -4.03
CA GLU A 55 -27.93 1.30 -4.86
C GLU A 55 -28.85 2.51 -4.66
N LYS A 56 -28.37 3.56 -3.97
CA LYS A 56 -29.13 4.80 -3.77
C LYS A 56 -28.75 5.85 -4.80
N THR A 57 -29.75 6.63 -5.21
CA THR A 57 -29.54 7.82 -6.04
C THR A 57 -28.62 8.79 -5.32
N LEU A 58 -27.58 9.24 -6.02
CA LEU A 58 -26.64 10.22 -5.49
C LEU A 58 -27.18 11.63 -5.69
N THR A 59 -27.15 12.41 -4.62
CA THR A 59 -27.41 13.85 -4.63
C THR A 59 -26.18 14.58 -4.08
N GLY A 60 -26.01 15.83 -4.48
CA GLY A 60 -24.90 16.66 -4.02
C GLY A 60 -24.89 16.78 -2.50
N ASN A 61 -23.74 16.53 -1.87
CA ASN A 61 -23.54 16.67 -0.44
C ASN A 61 -22.06 16.98 -0.14
N ASN A 62 -21.65 16.99 1.14
CA ASN A 62 -20.28 17.32 1.54
C ASN A 62 -19.21 16.41 0.90
N ARG A 63 -19.54 15.15 0.63
CA ARG A 63 -18.64 14.16 0.00
C ARG A 63 -18.93 13.88 -1.47
N ILE A 64 -20.08 14.31 -1.99
CA ILE A 64 -20.51 14.04 -3.37
C ILE A 64 -20.69 15.35 -4.11
N ASN A 65 -19.88 15.57 -5.14
CA ASN A 65 -20.02 16.70 -6.05
C ASN A 65 -20.53 16.22 -7.40
N ILE A 66 -21.70 16.71 -7.82
CA ILE A 66 -22.30 16.40 -9.12
C ILE A 66 -22.52 17.72 -9.87
N THR A 67 -21.95 17.84 -11.07
CA THR A 67 -22.12 19.03 -11.90
C THR A 67 -23.38 18.95 -12.76
N LYS A 68 -23.83 20.10 -13.28
CA LYS A 68 -24.94 20.17 -14.25
C LYS A 68 -24.65 19.41 -15.56
N THR A 69 -23.37 19.18 -15.86
CA THR A 69 -22.92 18.42 -17.03
C THR A 69 -22.78 16.91 -16.74
N GLY A 70 -23.26 16.44 -15.58
CA GLY A 70 -23.27 15.02 -15.24
C GLY A 70 -21.94 14.45 -14.77
N GLN A 71 -20.97 15.31 -14.42
CA GLN A 71 -19.69 14.87 -13.86
C GLN A 71 -19.84 14.58 -12.37
N LEU A 72 -19.26 13.48 -11.91
CA LEU A 72 -19.26 13.06 -10.50
C LEU A 72 -17.83 13.08 -9.94
N MET A 73 -17.66 13.67 -8.75
CA MET A 73 -16.45 13.53 -7.94
C MET A 73 -16.86 13.17 -6.50
N VAL A 74 -16.25 12.11 -5.98
CA VAL A 74 -16.37 11.69 -4.59
C VAL A 74 -15.19 12.25 -3.81
N LYS A 75 -15.46 13.03 -2.76
CA LYS A 75 -14.43 13.65 -1.90
C LYS A 75 -14.18 12.81 -0.67
N ASP A 76 -12.96 12.90 -0.12
CA ASP A 76 -12.55 12.18 1.09
C ASP A 76 -12.97 10.70 1.01
N PHE A 77 -12.40 10.00 0.01
CA PHE A 77 -12.79 8.65 -0.32
C PHE A 77 -12.46 7.67 0.83
N LEU A 78 -13.45 6.87 1.22
CA LEU A 78 -13.36 5.88 2.30
C LEU A 78 -13.74 4.50 1.79
N GLU A 79 -13.40 3.47 2.57
CA GLU A 79 -13.65 2.06 2.27
C GLU A 79 -15.10 1.78 1.86
N PRO A 80 -16.14 2.24 2.60
CA PRO A 80 -17.53 1.93 2.28
C PRO A 80 -18.06 2.64 1.03
N LEU A 81 -17.30 3.59 0.46
CA LEU A 81 -17.63 4.25 -0.80
C LEU A 81 -17.14 3.45 -2.01
N SER A 82 -16.45 2.33 -1.78
CA SER A 82 -16.06 1.44 -2.87
C SER A 82 -17.25 0.67 -3.43
N GLY A 83 -17.19 0.35 -4.72
CA GLY A 83 -18.17 -0.45 -5.43
C GLY A 83 -18.60 0.15 -6.77
N LEU A 84 -19.77 -0.27 -7.23
CA LEU A 84 -20.31 0.09 -8.54
C LEU A 84 -21.03 1.45 -8.50
N TYR A 85 -20.52 2.40 -9.28
CA TYR A 85 -21.19 3.65 -9.59
C TYR A 85 -21.80 3.55 -10.98
N THR A 86 -23.11 3.78 -11.08
CA THR A 86 -23.83 3.75 -12.37
C THR A 86 -24.31 5.15 -12.71
N CYS A 87 -24.08 5.59 -13.94
CA CYS A 87 -24.71 6.79 -14.49
C CYS A 87 -25.66 6.46 -15.64
N THR A 88 -26.83 7.08 -15.63
CA THR A 88 -27.75 7.09 -16.76
C THR A 88 -27.82 8.48 -17.37
N LEU A 89 -27.34 8.62 -18.60
CA LEU A 89 -27.51 9.80 -19.46
C LEU A 89 -28.79 9.61 -20.28
N SER A 90 -29.74 10.53 -20.16
CA SER A 90 -30.90 10.61 -21.05
C SER A 90 -30.83 11.90 -21.86
N TYR A 91 -30.96 11.83 -23.18
CA TYR A 91 -30.94 13.00 -24.06
C TYR A 91 -31.95 12.83 -25.19
N LYS A 92 -32.32 13.93 -25.84
CA LYS A 92 -33.25 13.92 -26.96
C LYS A 92 -32.52 13.94 -28.30
N THR A 93 -33.11 13.25 -29.26
CA THR A 93 -32.80 13.37 -30.69
C THR A 93 -34.02 14.01 -31.37
N VAL A 94 -33.81 15.08 -32.12
CA VAL A 94 -34.87 15.81 -32.80
C VAL A 94 -34.67 15.68 -34.31
N LYS A 95 -35.69 15.20 -35.01
CA LYS A 95 -35.69 15.24 -36.48
C LYS A 95 -36.04 16.65 -36.93
N ALA A 96 -35.11 17.34 -37.59
CA ALA A 96 -35.28 18.74 -38.00
C ALA A 96 -36.54 18.95 -38.85
N GLU A 97 -36.86 17.99 -39.73
CA GLU A 97 -37.97 18.07 -40.69
C GLU A 97 -39.35 17.88 -40.06
N THR A 98 -39.48 16.97 -39.09
CA THR A 98 -40.78 16.58 -38.52
C THR A 98 -41.01 17.10 -37.10
N GLN A 99 -39.99 17.72 -36.49
CA GLN A 99 -39.96 18.08 -35.06
C GLN A 99 -40.24 16.88 -34.13
N GLU A 100 -40.06 15.66 -34.63
CA GLU A 100 -40.27 14.45 -33.85
C GLU A 100 -39.13 14.30 -32.83
N GLU A 101 -39.49 14.31 -31.54
CA GLU A 101 -38.55 14.12 -30.44
C GLU A 101 -38.50 12.65 -30.02
N LYS A 102 -37.29 12.11 -29.91
CA LYS A 102 -37.06 10.78 -29.34
C LYS A 102 -36.04 10.82 -28.23
N THR A 103 -36.40 10.32 -27.05
CA THR A 103 -35.51 10.20 -25.90
C THR A 103 -34.64 8.94 -26.02
N VAL A 104 -33.33 9.10 -25.89
CA VAL A 104 -32.35 8.03 -25.86
C VAL A 104 -31.72 7.97 -24.48
N LYS A 105 -31.61 6.76 -23.92
CA LYS A 105 -30.95 6.51 -22.63
C LYS A 105 -29.67 5.70 -22.84
N LYS A 106 -28.60 6.08 -22.15
CA LYS A 106 -27.31 5.39 -22.12
C LYS A 106 -26.87 5.19 -20.68
N ARG A 107 -26.35 4.01 -20.37
CA ARG A 107 -25.86 3.62 -19.06
C ARG A 107 -24.34 3.47 -19.11
N TYR A 108 -23.67 3.98 -18.08
CA TYR A 108 -22.22 3.88 -17.89
C TYR A 108 -21.93 3.39 -16.48
N ASP A 109 -21.07 2.39 -16.36
CA ASP A 109 -20.77 1.71 -15.12
C ASP A 109 -19.28 1.93 -14.76
N PHE A 110 -19.01 2.31 -13.52
CA PHE A 110 -17.68 2.59 -13.00
C PHE A 110 -17.46 1.78 -11.72
N MET A 111 -16.49 0.87 -11.75
CA MET A 111 -16.09 0.13 -10.55
C MET A 111 -14.96 0.89 -9.84
N VAL A 112 -15.22 1.39 -8.64
CA VAL A 112 -14.30 2.24 -7.89
C VAL A 112 -13.88 1.56 -6.59
N PHE A 113 -12.59 1.50 -6.30
CA PHE A 113 -12.03 0.87 -5.10
C PHE A 113 -11.18 1.85 -4.29
N ALA A 114 -11.36 1.82 -2.97
CA ALA A 114 -10.40 2.42 -2.06
C ALA A 114 -9.10 1.61 -2.06
N TYR A 115 -7.97 2.29 -2.07
CA TYR A 115 -6.68 1.65 -1.87
C TYR A 115 -5.77 2.48 -0.97
N ARG A 116 -4.68 1.84 -0.56
CA ARG A 116 -3.61 2.36 0.27
C ARG A 116 -2.28 1.79 -0.20
N GLU A 117 -1.20 2.53 0.03
CA GLU A 117 0.13 1.90 -0.07
C GLU A 117 0.30 0.93 1.11
N PRO A 118 0.96 -0.22 0.92
CA PRO A 118 1.28 -1.09 2.05
C PRO A 118 2.11 -0.34 3.08
N ASP A 119 1.86 -0.63 4.36
CA ASP A 119 2.89 -0.42 5.37
C ASP A 119 3.98 -1.48 5.14
N TYR A 120 5.24 -1.19 5.44
CA TYR A 120 6.29 -2.18 5.27
C TYR A 120 7.42 -2.06 6.27
N SER A 121 8.12 -3.17 6.41
CA SER A 121 9.33 -3.34 7.19
C SER A 121 10.41 -3.97 6.32
N TYR A 122 11.64 -3.92 6.78
CA TYR A 122 12.75 -4.59 6.09
C TYR A 122 13.30 -5.72 6.94
N GLN A 123 13.23 -6.94 6.43
CA GLN A 123 14.02 -8.06 6.94
C GLN A 123 15.44 -7.91 6.40
N MET A 124 16.41 -7.86 7.29
CA MET A 124 17.82 -7.70 6.95
C MET A 124 18.65 -8.84 7.51
N ALA A 125 19.71 -9.19 6.78
CA ALA A 125 20.72 -10.13 7.24
C ALA A 125 22.13 -9.65 6.84
N VAL A 126 23.10 -9.88 7.71
CA VAL A 126 24.52 -9.53 7.50
C VAL A 126 25.43 -10.61 8.06
N ARG A 127 26.66 -10.68 7.55
CA ARG A 127 27.69 -11.59 8.05
C ARG A 127 28.88 -10.81 8.59
N PHE A 128 29.42 -11.26 9.72
CA PHE A 128 30.64 -10.74 10.32
C PHE A 128 31.61 -11.87 10.60
N THR A 129 32.91 -11.66 10.41
CA THR A 129 33.90 -12.64 10.88
C THR A 129 33.97 -12.66 12.40
N THR A 130 34.46 -13.75 12.97
CA THR A 130 34.85 -13.81 14.37
C THR A 130 36.03 -14.77 14.56
N LYS A 131 36.75 -14.61 15.67
CA LYS A 131 37.86 -15.50 16.05
C LYS A 131 37.37 -16.89 16.47
N SER A 132 36.19 -16.98 17.06
CA SER A 132 35.63 -18.22 17.59
C SER A 132 34.13 -18.11 17.78
N CYS A 133 33.43 -19.23 17.58
CA CYS A 133 32.04 -19.37 17.99
C CYS A 133 31.87 -19.59 19.49
N ILE A 134 32.96 -19.86 20.22
CA ILE A 134 32.97 -20.06 21.66
C ILE A 134 33.42 -18.76 22.34
N GLY A 135 32.57 -18.23 23.22
CA GLY A 135 32.92 -17.11 24.10
C GLY A 135 31.90 -15.97 24.11
N ARG A 136 32.02 -15.08 25.11
CA ARG A 136 31.06 -13.99 25.37
C ARG A 136 31.26 -12.74 24.51
N TYR A 137 32.34 -12.68 23.73
CA TYR A 137 32.63 -11.51 22.90
C TYR A 137 31.60 -11.31 21.79
N ASN A 138 31.06 -12.40 21.24
CA ASN A 138 30.01 -12.36 20.21
C ASN A 138 28.73 -11.69 20.76
N ASP A 139 28.33 -12.02 22.00
CA ASP A 139 27.18 -11.39 22.66
C ASP A 139 27.38 -9.90 22.95
N VAL A 140 28.60 -9.51 23.31
CA VAL A 140 28.95 -8.09 23.53
C VAL A 140 28.89 -7.33 22.20
N PHE A 141 29.53 -7.87 21.15
CA PHE A 141 29.53 -7.28 19.82
C PHE A 141 28.09 -7.12 19.29
N PHE A 142 27.28 -8.17 19.36
CA PHE A 142 25.90 -8.16 18.90
C PHE A 142 25.06 -7.10 19.60
N ARG A 143 25.21 -6.94 20.92
CA ARG A 143 24.52 -5.87 21.68
C ARG A 143 24.97 -4.47 21.27
N VAL A 144 26.25 -4.27 20.97
CA VAL A 144 26.78 -3.00 20.50
C VAL A 144 26.27 -2.69 19.09
N LEU A 145 26.32 -3.67 18.18
CA LEU A 145 25.79 -3.51 16.82
C LEU A 145 24.32 -3.11 16.85
N LYS A 146 23.49 -3.78 17.66
CA LYS A 146 22.08 -3.40 17.84
C LYS A 146 21.93 -1.92 18.24
N LYS A 147 22.69 -1.46 19.23
CA LYS A 147 22.65 -0.04 19.66
C LYS A 147 23.06 0.92 18.55
N ILE A 148 24.07 0.56 17.75
CA ILE A 148 24.48 1.36 16.60
C ILE A 148 23.34 1.46 15.59
N LEU A 149 22.72 0.34 15.23
CA LEU A 149 21.60 0.30 14.29
C LEU A 149 20.41 1.12 14.81
N ASP A 150 20.00 0.96 16.07
CA ASP A 150 18.93 1.76 16.67
C ASP A 150 19.27 3.26 16.66
N ASN A 151 20.52 3.63 16.94
CA ASN A 151 20.96 5.03 16.91
C ASN A 151 20.91 5.66 15.52
N LEU A 152 21.28 4.90 14.47
CA LEU A 152 21.26 5.38 13.06
C LEU A 152 19.86 5.84 12.62
N MET A 153 18.81 5.33 13.26
CA MET A 153 17.41 5.54 12.87
C MET A 153 16.58 6.20 13.96
N SER A 154 17.20 6.66 15.05
CA SER A 154 16.51 7.11 16.26
C SER A 154 15.60 8.32 16.05
N ASP A 155 15.95 9.20 15.11
CA ASP A 155 15.15 10.36 14.68
C ASP A 155 14.00 10.00 13.72
N LEU A 156 14.00 8.79 13.15
CA LEU A 156 13.05 8.35 12.14
C LEU A 156 11.83 7.62 12.74
N SER A 157 11.74 7.52 14.07
CA SER A 157 10.72 6.70 14.74
C SER A 157 10.70 5.23 14.28
N CYS A 158 11.85 4.73 13.81
CA CYS A 158 12.06 3.34 13.43
C CYS A 158 12.87 2.63 14.52
N HIS A 159 12.78 1.29 14.58
CA HIS A 159 13.56 0.51 15.53
C HIS A 159 13.85 -0.90 15.02
N VAL A 160 14.86 -1.53 15.60
CA VAL A 160 15.21 -2.92 15.33
C VAL A 160 14.37 -3.87 16.20
N ILE A 161 13.66 -4.80 15.55
CA ILE A 161 12.90 -5.88 16.19
C ILE A 161 13.46 -7.25 15.83
N GLU A 162 13.17 -8.21 16.71
CA GLU A 162 13.56 -9.62 16.58
C GLU A 162 15.03 -9.85 16.16
N PRO A 163 16.02 -9.07 16.67
CA PRO A 163 17.40 -9.27 16.27
C PRO A 163 17.88 -10.61 16.84
N SER A 164 18.55 -11.40 16.00
CA SER A 164 19.16 -12.66 16.40
C SER A 164 20.50 -12.86 15.68
N TYR A 165 21.32 -13.75 16.23
CA TYR A 165 22.54 -14.18 15.57
C TYR A 165 22.80 -15.67 15.80
N LYS A 166 23.48 -16.29 14.84
CA LYS A 166 24.07 -17.64 14.96
C LYS A 166 25.52 -17.59 14.52
N CYS A 167 26.37 -18.44 15.11
CA CYS A 167 27.76 -18.56 14.70
C CYS A 167 28.00 -19.89 14.01
N HIS A 168 28.71 -19.85 12.88
CA HIS A 168 29.02 -21.02 12.08
C HIS A 168 30.49 -21.02 11.65
N SER A 169 31.06 -22.21 11.51
CA SER A 169 32.34 -22.41 10.81
C SER A 169 32.05 -22.54 9.32
N VAL A 170 32.65 -21.68 8.52
CA VAL A 170 32.49 -21.64 7.06
C VAL A 170 33.84 -22.01 6.44
N GLU A 171 33.83 -23.00 5.57
CA GLU A 171 35.00 -23.32 4.75
C GLU A 171 34.99 -22.43 3.51
N ILE A 172 35.99 -21.57 3.39
CA ILE A 172 36.17 -20.72 2.21
C ILE A 172 37.23 -21.34 1.32
N PRO A 173 36.96 -21.53 0.01
CA PRO A 173 37.96 -22.00 -0.94
C PRO A 173 39.25 -21.16 -0.82
N GLU A 174 40.40 -21.83 -0.75
CA GLU A 174 41.74 -21.21 -0.65
C GLU A 174 42.06 -20.47 0.66
N HIS A 175 41.06 -20.19 1.51
CA HIS A 175 41.23 -19.42 2.76
C HIS A 175 40.99 -20.26 4.02
N GLY A 176 40.57 -21.52 3.86
CA GLY A 176 40.39 -22.48 4.94
C GLY A 176 39.14 -22.24 5.77
N LEU A 177 39.13 -22.83 6.96
CA LEU A 177 38.00 -22.74 7.89
C LEU A 177 38.04 -21.41 8.66
N ILE A 178 37.00 -20.59 8.52
CA ILE A 178 36.81 -19.37 9.32
C ILE A 178 35.50 -19.43 10.10
N HIS A 179 35.39 -18.62 11.16
CA HIS A 179 34.14 -18.50 11.92
C HIS A 179 33.42 -17.20 11.54
N GLU A 180 32.11 -17.29 11.34
CA GLU A 180 31.28 -16.15 11.00
C GLU A 180 30.00 -16.10 11.83
N LEU A 181 29.57 -14.87 12.13
CA LEU A 181 28.29 -14.53 12.73
C LEU A 181 27.29 -14.21 11.63
N PHE A 182 26.23 -14.99 11.57
CA PHE A 182 25.05 -14.76 10.73
C PHE A 182 24.05 -14.01 11.57
N ILE A 183 23.86 -12.73 11.27
CA ILE A 183 23.01 -11.82 12.03
C ILE A 183 21.78 -11.52 11.19
N ALA A 184 20.60 -11.63 11.78
CA ALA A 184 19.33 -11.30 11.14
C ALA A 184 18.52 -10.40 12.08
N PHE A 185 17.82 -9.42 11.51
CA PHE A 185 16.98 -8.49 12.25
C PHE A 185 15.94 -7.87 11.31
N GLN A 186 14.89 -7.30 11.88
CA GLN A 186 13.88 -6.57 11.12
C GLN A 186 13.86 -5.10 11.54
N VAL A 187 13.73 -4.20 10.57
CA VAL A 187 13.56 -2.77 10.80
C VAL A 187 12.09 -2.42 10.67
N ASN A 188 11.50 -1.89 11.74
CA ASN A 188 10.08 -1.61 11.82
C ASN A 188 9.81 -0.09 11.98
N PRO A 189 8.88 0.50 11.19
CA PRO A 189 8.56 1.93 11.24
C PRO A 189 7.76 2.37 12.48
N PHE A 190 7.31 1.45 13.31
CA PHE A 190 6.36 1.72 14.39
C PHE A 190 7.04 1.67 15.77
N ALA A 191 8.17 2.37 15.94
CA ALA A 191 8.83 2.47 17.24
C ALA A 191 7.94 3.14 18.30
N PRO A 192 8.16 2.89 19.60
CA PRO A 192 7.41 3.57 20.65
C PRO A 192 7.38 5.09 20.46
N GLY A 193 6.17 5.67 20.37
CA GLY A 193 5.99 7.11 20.12
C GLY A 193 5.90 7.52 18.65
N TRP A 194 5.96 6.60 17.69
CA TRP A 194 5.90 6.90 16.24
C TRP A 194 4.70 7.76 15.83
N LYS A 195 3.56 7.62 16.52
CA LYS A 195 2.34 8.42 16.28
C LYS A 195 2.60 9.93 16.43
N GLY A 196 3.58 10.32 17.25
CA GLY A 196 3.98 11.71 17.41
C GLY A 196 4.59 12.31 16.13
N ALA A 197 5.24 11.49 15.30
CA ALA A 197 5.81 11.94 14.03
C ALA A 197 4.76 12.34 12.99
N CYS A 198 3.50 11.92 13.19
CA CYS A 198 2.41 12.13 12.25
C CYS A 198 1.82 13.56 12.28
N ASN A 199 2.22 14.41 13.25
CA ASN A 199 1.76 15.81 13.39
C ASN A 199 0.24 16.03 13.25
N GLY A 200 -0.57 15.08 13.73
CA GLY A 200 -2.03 15.16 13.67
C GLY A 200 -2.65 14.87 12.30
N SER A 201 -1.86 14.37 11.33
CA SER A 201 -2.40 13.84 10.07
C SER A 201 -3.37 12.69 10.36
N VAL A 202 -4.52 12.69 9.66
CA VAL A 202 -5.50 11.60 9.72
C VAL A 202 -4.89 10.30 9.18
N ASP A 203 -3.97 10.42 8.22
CA ASP A 203 -3.23 9.29 7.67
C ASP A 203 -1.72 9.51 7.75
N CYS A 204 -1.03 8.61 8.45
CA CYS A 204 0.42 8.69 8.68
C CYS A 204 1.24 7.82 7.72
N GLU A 205 0.59 7.10 6.80
CA GLU A 205 1.23 6.20 5.83
C GLU A 205 2.43 6.83 5.10
N ASP A 206 2.28 8.03 4.55
CA ASP A 206 3.34 8.69 3.79
C ASP A 206 4.57 8.99 4.67
N ILE A 207 4.36 9.32 5.96
CA ILE A 207 5.43 9.64 6.90
C ILE A 207 6.14 8.35 7.33
N THR A 208 5.40 7.32 7.72
CA THR A 208 5.98 6.04 8.14
C THR A 208 6.74 5.38 6.98
N ASN A 209 6.20 5.42 5.76
CA ASN A 209 6.83 4.84 4.57
C ASN A 209 8.09 5.61 4.16
N ARG A 210 8.09 6.95 4.25
CA ARG A 210 9.31 7.74 4.01
C ARG A 210 10.39 7.43 5.05
N ASN A 211 10.02 7.36 6.33
CA ASN A 211 10.96 7.15 7.41
C ASN A 211 11.64 5.77 7.31
N ILE A 212 10.89 4.71 7.00
CA ILE A 212 11.47 3.37 6.87
C ILE A 212 12.39 3.23 5.64
N LEU A 213 12.10 3.94 4.55
CA LEU A 213 13.02 4.02 3.39
C LEU A 213 14.33 4.68 3.79
N GLN A 214 14.26 5.82 4.48
CA GLN A 214 15.45 6.52 4.95
C GLN A 214 16.22 5.69 5.98
N ALA A 215 15.53 4.94 6.83
CA ALA A 215 16.12 4.01 7.79
C ALA A 215 16.90 2.89 7.08
N ARG A 216 16.31 2.30 6.03
CA ARG A 216 17.01 1.33 5.16
C ARG A 216 18.27 1.95 4.56
N ASP A 217 18.16 3.13 3.95
CA ASP A 217 19.28 3.78 3.26
C ASP A 217 20.46 4.04 4.21
N ARG A 218 20.18 4.50 5.44
CA ARG A 218 21.22 4.71 6.46
C ARG A 218 21.89 3.42 6.92
N ILE A 219 21.13 2.31 7.01
CA ILE A 219 21.71 1.01 7.36
C ILE A 219 22.56 0.47 6.22
N GLU A 220 22.08 0.56 4.98
CA GLU A 220 22.86 0.15 3.80
C GLU A 220 24.16 0.94 3.70
N GLU A 221 24.10 2.27 3.85
CA GLU A 221 25.28 3.14 3.87
C GLU A 221 26.25 2.79 5.00
N PHE A 222 25.74 2.46 6.19
CA PHE A 222 26.57 2.04 7.33
C PHE A 222 27.40 0.80 6.99
N PHE A 223 26.77 -0.26 6.47
CA PHE A 223 27.47 -1.50 6.12
C PHE A 223 28.37 -1.34 4.90
N TRP A 224 27.93 -0.57 3.90
CA TRP A 224 28.77 -0.21 2.75
C TRP A 224 30.05 0.53 3.19
N SER A 225 29.93 1.45 4.15
CA SER A 225 31.08 2.15 4.73
C SER A 225 32.02 1.20 5.48
N GLN A 226 31.51 0.16 6.14
CA GLN A 226 32.36 -0.86 6.79
C GLN A 226 33.20 -1.62 5.74
N ALA A 227 32.60 -2.00 4.62
CA ALA A 227 33.30 -2.66 3.51
C ALA A 227 34.34 -1.73 2.86
N TYR A 228 33.99 -0.46 2.64
CA TYR A 228 34.89 0.53 2.05
C TYR A 228 36.14 0.79 2.91
N ILE A 229 35.95 0.98 4.22
CA ILE A 229 37.05 1.18 5.19
C ILE A 229 37.99 -0.02 5.18
N PHE A 230 37.45 -1.23 5.04
CA PHE A 230 38.23 -2.47 4.93
C PHE A 230 39.04 -2.51 3.63
N TYR A 231 38.42 -2.23 2.48
CA TYR A 231 39.08 -2.33 1.18
C TYR A 231 40.19 -1.28 1.00
N HIS A 232 40.06 -0.08 1.57
CA HIS A 232 41.01 1.01 1.31
C HIS A 232 42.07 1.24 2.40
N ASN A 233 42.02 0.56 3.54
CA ASN A 233 43.01 0.68 4.62
C ASN A 233 43.96 -0.53 4.70
N PHE A 234 44.63 -0.87 3.59
CA PHE A 234 45.56 -2.02 3.47
C PHE A 234 46.68 -2.08 4.52
N ASN A 235 47.04 -0.97 5.16
CA ASN A 235 48.15 -0.88 6.11
C ASN A 235 47.78 -1.16 7.58
N LYS A 236 46.53 -1.58 7.89
CA LYS A 236 46.10 -1.88 9.27
C LYS A 236 45.87 -3.37 9.47
N THR A 237 46.32 -3.89 10.61
CA THR A 237 46.03 -5.27 11.05
C THR A 237 44.53 -5.50 11.07
N LEU A 238 44.09 -6.57 10.41
CA LEU A 238 42.68 -6.85 10.24
C LEU A 238 42.00 -7.16 11.58
N PRO A 239 40.91 -6.45 11.95
CA PRO A 239 40.16 -6.80 13.14
C PRO A 239 39.60 -8.21 13.03
N ALA A 240 39.67 -8.95 14.14
CA ALA A 240 39.07 -10.28 14.27
C ALA A 240 37.59 -10.33 13.87
N MET A 241 36.87 -9.24 14.13
CA MET A 241 35.46 -9.05 13.78
C MET A 241 35.34 -7.90 12.80
N HIS A 242 35.02 -8.21 11.55
CA HIS A 242 34.74 -7.22 10.51
C HIS A 242 33.58 -7.70 9.64
N PHE A 243 32.94 -6.75 8.98
CA PHE A 243 31.83 -7.02 8.07
C PHE A 243 32.33 -7.83 6.86
N VAL A 244 31.60 -8.89 6.50
CA VAL A 244 31.88 -9.66 5.29
C VAL A 244 31.25 -8.90 4.12
N ASP A 245 32.10 -8.44 3.21
CA ASP A 245 31.65 -7.65 2.06
C ASP A 245 30.60 -8.40 1.22
N HIS A 246 29.66 -7.65 0.64
CA HIS A 246 28.49 -8.18 -0.09
C HIS A 246 27.57 -9.14 0.69
N SER A 247 27.72 -9.27 2.02
CA SER A 247 26.86 -10.15 2.82
C SER A 247 25.51 -9.54 3.23
N LEU A 248 25.33 -8.24 3.04
CA LEU A 248 24.07 -7.55 3.37
C LEU A 248 22.95 -8.00 2.44
N GLN A 249 21.90 -8.55 3.02
CA GLN A 249 20.65 -8.88 2.35
C GLN A 249 19.53 -8.03 2.92
N VAL A 250 18.68 -7.48 2.05
CA VAL A 250 17.55 -6.62 2.42
C VAL A 250 16.31 -7.09 1.66
N VAL A 251 15.27 -7.46 2.40
CA VAL A 251 13.99 -7.93 1.85
C VAL A 251 12.86 -7.09 2.44
N ARG A 252 12.02 -6.52 1.57
CA ARG A 252 10.83 -5.76 1.97
C ARG A 252 9.71 -6.72 2.35
N LEU A 253 9.11 -6.51 3.52
CA LEU A 253 7.93 -7.23 3.99
C LEU A 253 6.76 -6.25 4.07
N ASP A 254 5.80 -6.42 3.16
CA ASP A 254 4.59 -5.61 3.10
C ASP A 254 3.52 -6.13 4.07
N SER A 255 2.73 -5.20 4.58
CA SER A 255 1.61 -5.42 5.48
C SER A 255 0.45 -4.52 5.04
N CYS A 256 -0.76 -5.07 4.99
CA CYS A 256 -1.96 -4.30 4.70
C CYS A 256 -2.72 -4.04 5.99
N ARG A 257 -3.24 -2.82 6.18
CA ARG A 257 -4.07 -2.52 7.35
C ARG A 257 -5.38 -3.32 7.30
N PRO A 258 -6.01 -3.59 8.46
CA PRO A 258 -7.26 -4.34 8.51
C PRO A 258 -8.31 -3.79 7.55
N GLY A 259 -8.98 -4.70 6.83
CA GLY A 259 -9.94 -4.40 5.77
C GLY A 259 -9.33 -4.23 4.38
N PHE A 260 -8.02 -4.39 4.22
CA PHE A 260 -7.34 -4.33 2.94
C PHE A 260 -6.52 -5.59 2.66
N GLY A 261 -6.24 -5.85 1.39
CA GLY A 261 -5.38 -6.92 0.93
C GLY A 261 -4.85 -6.66 -0.47
N LYS A 262 -3.87 -7.47 -0.87
CA LYS A 262 -3.27 -7.49 -2.20
C LYS A 262 -3.89 -8.63 -3.00
N ASP A 263 -4.19 -8.33 -4.25
CA ASP A 263 -4.61 -9.34 -5.22
C ASP A 263 -4.16 -8.89 -6.60
N GLU A 264 -3.04 -9.42 -7.08
CA GLU A 264 -2.48 -9.09 -8.39
C GLU A 264 -3.40 -9.52 -9.54
N SER A 265 -4.16 -10.59 -9.35
CA SER A 265 -5.06 -11.13 -10.37
C SER A 265 -6.30 -10.25 -10.53
N LEU A 266 -6.88 -9.80 -9.42
CA LEU A 266 -8.06 -8.96 -9.41
C LEU A 266 -7.69 -7.49 -9.65
N HIS A 267 -6.55 -7.04 -9.16
CA HIS A 267 -6.15 -5.64 -9.17
C HIS A 267 -4.80 -5.43 -9.88
N SER A 268 -4.68 -5.91 -11.11
CA SER A 268 -3.47 -5.80 -11.93
C SER A 268 -2.92 -4.37 -12.08
N ASN A 269 -3.79 -3.36 -12.16
CA ASN A 269 -3.40 -1.94 -12.25
C ASN A 269 -2.88 -1.36 -10.91
N CYS A 270 -2.94 -2.11 -9.81
CA CYS A 270 -2.46 -1.74 -8.48
C CYS A 270 -1.90 -2.99 -7.75
N ALA A 271 -1.15 -3.83 -8.47
CA ALA A 271 -0.74 -5.16 -7.98
C ALA A 271 0.06 -5.12 -6.66
N SER A 272 0.81 -4.05 -6.41
CA SER A 272 1.57 -3.86 -5.18
C SER A 272 0.78 -3.20 -4.05
N CYS A 273 -0.43 -2.70 -4.31
CA CYS A 273 -1.23 -1.90 -3.40
C CYS A 273 -2.08 -2.76 -2.45
N CYS A 274 -2.38 -2.21 -1.28
CA CYS A 274 -3.43 -2.75 -0.42
C CYS A 274 -4.77 -2.18 -0.88
N VAL A 275 -5.56 -2.99 -1.57
CA VAL A 275 -6.90 -2.64 -2.05
C VAL A 275 -7.93 -3.11 -1.03
N VAL A 276 -9.01 -2.35 -0.88
CA VAL A 276 -10.09 -2.68 0.05
C VAL A 276 -10.66 -4.08 -0.22
N CYS A 277 -10.84 -4.87 0.83
CA CYS A 277 -11.48 -6.18 0.72
C CYS A 277 -12.91 -6.02 0.20
N SER A 278 -13.28 -6.83 -0.78
CA SER A 278 -14.61 -6.82 -1.39
C SER A 278 -15.67 -7.42 -0.44
N PRO A 279 -16.96 -7.17 -0.67
CA PRO A 279 -18.02 -7.93 -0.03
C PRO A 279 -17.76 -9.44 -0.14
N ALA A 280 -18.26 -10.18 0.84
CA ALA A 280 -17.96 -11.59 1.08
C ALA A 280 -16.50 -11.88 1.47
N THR A 281 -15.68 -10.86 1.76
CA THR A 281 -14.31 -11.02 2.27
C THR A 281 -14.00 -10.04 3.40
N PHE A 282 -12.98 -10.33 4.21
CA PHE A 282 -12.52 -9.49 5.31
C PHE A 282 -11.01 -9.67 5.54
N SER A 283 -10.38 -8.70 6.20
CA SER A 283 -8.99 -8.81 6.66
C SER A 283 -8.89 -8.27 8.09
N PRO A 284 -8.59 -9.12 9.10
CA PRO A 284 -8.66 -8.72 10.50
C PRO A 284 -7.40 -8.03 11.03
N ASP A 285 -6.25 -8.27 10.41
CA ASP A 285 -4.94 -7.91 10.92
C ASP A 285 -4.07 -7.27 9.83
N VAL A 286 -2.75 -7.46 9.95
CA VAL A 286 -1.72 -6.87 9.08
C VAL A 286 -1.39 -7.75 7.87
N ASP A 287 -2.07 -8.88 7.70
CA ASP A 287 -1.89 -9.77 6.57
C ASP A 287 -2.22 -9.07 5.25
N VAL A 288 -1.56 -9.53 4.19
CA VAL A 288 -1.73 -8.98 2.84
C VAL A 288 -2.88 -9.64 2.07
N THR A 289 -3.69 -10.49 2.68
CA THR A 289 -4.73 -11.26 1.98
C THR A 289 -6.12 -11.02 2.55
N CYS A 290 -7.10 -10.82 1.68
CA CYS A 290 -8.50 -10.83 2.08
C CYS A 290 -9.00 -12.28 2.21
N GLN A 291 -9.51 -12.62 3.39
CA GLN A 291 -10.06 -13.93 3.70
C GLN A 291 -11.55 -13.98 3.35
N THR A 292 -12.07 -15.15 2.96
CA THR A 292 -13.49 -15.30 2.61
C THR A 292 -14.37 -15.26 3.86
N CYS A 293 -15.44 -14.46 3.81
CA CYS A 293 -16.51 -14.39 4.81
C CYS A 293 -17.82 -13.93 4.16
N VAL A 294 -18.63 -14.89 3.72
CA VAL A 294 -19.85 -14.66 2.92
C VAL A 294 -20.91 -13.82 3.64
N SER A 295 -20.90 -13.78 4.97
CA SER A 295 -21.87 -13.01 5.77
C SER A 295 -21.66 -11.50 5.73
N VAL A 296 -20.51 -11.01 5.25
CA VAL A 296 -20.22 -9.57 5.21
C VAL A 296 -20.53 -9.00 3.83
N LEU A 297 -21.35 -7.94 3.80
CA LEU A 297 -21.83 -7.32 2.56
C LEU A 297 -21.22 -5.94 2.30
N ILE A 298 -20.22 -5.54 3.09
CA ILE A 298 -19.56 -4.22 2.98
C ILE A 298 -18.13 -4.38 2.49
N TYR A 299 -17.62 -3.35 1.83
CA TYR A 299 -16.21 -3.21 1.54
C TYR A 299 -15.43 -2.87 2.82
N GLY A 300 -14.23 -3.43 2.95
CA GLY A 300 -13.29 -3.07 4.03
C GLY A 300 -13.60 -3.72 5.37
N ALA A 301 -14.24 -4.89 5.35
CA ALA A 301 -14.57 -5.62 6.56
C ALA A 301 -13.33 -6.03 7.36
N LYS A 302 -13.35 -5.79 8.66
CA LYS A 302 -12.23 -6.07 9.60
C LYS A 302 -12.49 -7.29 10.48
N SER A 303 -13.67 -7.89 10.37
CA SER A 303 -14.04 -9.07 11.13
C SER A 303 -15.11 -9.84 10.38
N CYS A 304 -15.17 -11.14 10.64
CA CYS A 304 -16.22 -12.01 10.13
C CYS A 304 -17.20 -12.33 11.28
N PRO A 305 -18.48 -11.94 11.19
CA PRO A 305 -19.47 -12.32 12.19
C PRO A 305 -19.61 -13.83 12.23
N THR A 306 -19.37 -14.45 13.39
CA THR A 306 -19.73 -15.84 13.63
C THR A 306 -21.24 -15.94 13.74
N SER A 307 -21.88 -16.74 12.87
CA SER A 307 -23.30 -17.08 13.04
C SER A 307 -23.46 -17.84 14.36
N ASN A 308 -23.94 -17.16 15.41
CA ASN A 308 -24.44 -17.83 16.60
C ASN A 308 -25.74 -18.55 16.25
N LYS A 309 -25.64 -19.73 15.63
CA LYS A 309 -26.67 -20.77 15.76
C LYS A 309 -26.31 -21.57 17.00
N ASN A 310 -26.73 -21.08 18.17
CA ASN A 310 -26.98 -21.84 19.40
C ASN A 310 -27.43 -20.84 20.49
N GLN A 311 -28.64 -20.29 20.35
CA GLN A 311 -29.44 -19.91 21.51
C GLN A 311 -30.31 -21.14 21.83
N PRO A 312 -30.18 -21.76 23.00
CA PRO A 312 -31.23 -22.64 23.49
C PRO A 312 -32.47 -21.77 23.71
N HIS A 313 -33.60 -22.18 23.14
CA HIS A 313 -34.89 -21.76 23.65
C HIS A 313 -34.97 -22.24 25.10
N GLU A 314 -35.02 -21.31 26.05
CA GLU A 314 -35.59 -21.59 27.36
C GLU A 314 -37.10 -21.40 27.26
N ASP A 315 -37.81 -22.49 27.54
CA ASP A 315 -39.25 -22.54 27.80
C ASP A 315 -39.61 -21.81 29.12
#